data_AF-A0A2K9E0K2-F1
#
_entry.id   AF-A0A2K9E0K2-F1
#
_cell.length_a   1.000
_cell.length_b   1.000
_cell.length_c   1.000
_cell.angle_alpha   90.00
_cell.angle_beta   90.00
_cell.angle_gamma   90.00
#
_symmetry.space_group_name_H-M   'P 1'
#
loop_
_entity.id
_entity.type
_entity.pdbx_description
1 polymer ?
#
loop_
_entity_poly.entity_id
_entity_poly.type
_entity_poly.pdbx_seq_one_letter_code
_entity_poly.pdbx_strand_id
1 'polypeptide(L)'
;MQYIFNVHEGIHEYIKLGRNYPFPPPPTKRCHNPKCNKLVSFRKHGFYERYYYSKEYKGKIVIRRYICPLCGCTISYIPNFCLPGFINAVNHIFEYIYNLFYRKGSINSVIKQLNLKNNVQFSRQILYYYRKKFIKNLNTIQNGLRQIIHKVKLPDETL
;
A
#
# COMPACT_ATOMS: atom_id res chain seq x y z
N MET A 1 9.31 -4.73 -7.85
CA MET A 1 8.76 -3.35 -7.82
C MET A 1 7.23 -3.40 -7.85
N GLN A 2 6.51 -2.50 -7.16
CA GLN A 2 5.04 -2.42 -7.18
C GLN A 2 4.59 -1.08 -7.79
N TYR A 3 3.61 -1.12 -8.69
CA TYR A 3 2.98 0.05 -9.32
C TYR A 3 1.51 0.10 -8.93
N ILE A 4 1.03 1.30 -8.63
CA ILE A 4 -0.37 1.53 -8.30
C ILE A 4 -1.15 1.80 -9.59
N PHE A 5 -2.33 1.22 -9.73
CA PHE A 5 -3.30 1.57 -10.76
C PHE A 5 -4.66 1.87 -10.14
N ASN A 6 -5.47 2.65 -10.82
CA ASN A 6 -6.79 3.05 -10.32
C ASN A 6 -7.82 1.94 -10.59
N VAL A 7 -8.54 1.55 -9.55
CA VAL A 7 -9.77 0.77 -9.64
C VAL A 7 -10.93 1.74 -9.51
N HIS A 8 -11.82 1.78 -10.50
CA HIS A 8 -12.92 2.74 -10.56
C HIS A 8 -14.24 2.15 -10.05
N GLU A 9 -14.41 0.84 -10.17
CA GLU A 9 -15.63 0.10 -9.84
C GLU A 9 -15.76 -0.19 -8.33
N GLY A 10 -14.72 0.11 -7.56
CA GLY A 10 -14.63 -0.18 -6.13
C GLY A 10 -14.09 -1.58 -5.82
N ILE A 11 -13.92 -1.84 -4.52
CA ILE A 11 -13.22 -3.04 -4.04
C ILE A 11 -14.00 -4.33 -4.30
N HIS A 12 -15.32 -4.30 -4.16
CA HIS A 12 -16.16 -5.50 -4.30
C HIS A 12 -16.11 -6.06 -5.72
N GLU A 13 -16.23 -5.19 -6.74
CA GLU A 13 -16.16 -5.62 -8.13
C GLU A 13 -14.75 -6.10 -8.50
N TYR A 14 -13.71 -5.44 -7.99
CA TYR A 14 -12.33 -5.91 -8.15
C TYR A 14 -12.13 -7.34 -7.63
N ILE A 15 -12.65 -7.63 -6.43
CA ILE A 15 -12.53 -8.97 -5.82
C ILE A 15 -13.32 -10.00 -6.62
N LYS A 16 -14.55 -9.66 -7.00
CA LYS A 16 -15.44 -10.53 -7.79
C LYS A 16 -14.81 -10.93 -9.12
N LEU A 17 -14.20 -9.97 -9.83
CA LEU A 17 -13.52 -10.22 -11.10
C LEU A 17 -12.21 -10.99 -10.91
N GLY A 18 -11.46 -10.72 -9.83
CA GLY A 18 -10.26 -11.46 -9.47
C GLY A 18 -9.22 -11.51 -10.61
N ARG A 19 -8.93 -12.71 -11.13
CA ARG A 19 -7.99 -12.88 -12.26
C ARG A 19 -8.52 -12.35 -13.60
N ASN A 20 -9.83 -12.18 -13.71
CA ASN A 20 -10.51 -11.66 -14.91
C ASN A 20 -10.63 -10.13 -14.90
N TYR A 21 -10.17 -9.45 -13.84
CA TYR A 21 -10.16 -8.00 -13.79
C TYR A 21 -9.34 -7.43 -14.97
N PRO A 22 -9.78 -6.34 -15.63
CA PRO A 22 -9.08 -5.73 -16.75
C PRO A 22 -7.82 -4.96 -16.28
N PHE A 23 -6.79 -5.69 -15.84
CA PHE A 23 -5.53 -5.08 -15.40
C PHE A 23 -4.88 -4.27 -16.52
N PRO A 24 -4.24 -3.13 -16.21
CA PRO A 24 -3.52 -2.34 -17.19
C PRO A 24 -2.48 -3.19 -17.94
N PRO A 25 -2.25 -2.95 -19.25
CA PRO A 25 -1.31 -3.75 -20.03
C PRO A 25 0.12 -3.67 -19.47
N PRO A 26 0.98 -4.65 -19.79
CA PRO A 26 2.38 -4.58 -19.39
C PRO A 26 3.05 -3.31 -19.96
N PRO A 27 3.86 -2.60 -19.16
CA PRO A 27 4.48 -1.36 -19.60
C PRO A 27 5.73 -1.61 -20.46
N THR A 28 6.00 -0.69 -21.39
CA THR A 28 7.34 -0.52 -21.97
C THR A 28 8.09 0.52 -21.15
N LYS A 29 9.13 0.10 -20.42
CA LYS A 29 9.92 1.00 -19.56
C LYS A 29 11.30 0.44 -19.25
N ARG A 30 12.17 1.29 -18.70
CA ARG A 30 13.48 0.86 -18.19
C ARG A 30 13.30 -0.16 -17.06
N CYS A 31 14.00 -1.28 -17.17
CA CYS A 31 14.02 -2.33 -16.16
C CYS A 31 14.61 -1.81 -14.84
N HIS A 32 13.93 -2.06 -13.72
CA HIS A 32 14.37 -1.60 -12.40
C HIS A 32 15.52 -2.41 -11.80
N ASN A 33 15.88 -3.56 -12.38
CA ASN A 33 17.04 -4.33 -11.97
C ASN A 33 18.32 -3.61 -12.47
N PRO A 34 19.23 -3.14 -11.57
CA PRO A 34 20.43 -2.40 -11.97
C PRO A 34 21.34 -3.17 -12.92
N LYS A 35 21.39 -4.50 -12.82
CA LYS A 35 22.18 -5.35 -13.72
C LYS A 35 21.60 -5.43 -15.14
N CYS A 36 20.31 -5.16 -15.31
CA CYS A 36 19.66 -5.13 -16.61
C CYS A 36 19.57 -3.69 -17.12
N ASN A 37 18.83 -2.83 -16.43
CA ASN A 37 18.70 -1.39 -16.71
C ASN A 37 18.41 -1.00 -18.18
N LYS A 38 17.94 -1.95 -19.02
CA LYS A 38 17.57 -1.72 -20.42
C LYS A 38 16.11 -1.29 -20.53
N LEU A 39 15.77 -0.59 -21.62
CA LEU A 39 14.38 -0.36 -22.02
C LEU A 39 13.79 -1.70 -22.47
N VAL A 40 12.71 -2.14 -21.83
CA VAL A 40 12.07 -3.43 -22.12
C VAL A 40 10.56 -3.27 -22.17
N SER A 41 9.93 -4.01 -23.07
CA SER A 41 8.50 -4.30 -23.00
C SER A 41 8.31 -5.48 -22.06
N PHE A 42 7.76 -5.21 -20.87
CA PHE A 42 7.44 -6.27 -19.92
C PHE A 42 6.40 -7.23 -20.54
N ARG A 43 6.38 -8.48 -20.08
CA ARG A 43 5.41 -9.49 -20.55
C ARG A 43 4.49 -9.90 -19.42
N LYS A 44 3.25 -10.32 -19.77
CA LYS A 44 2.34 -10.99 -18.82
C LYS A 44 3.07 -12.20 -18.23
N HIS A 45 3.04 -12.31 -16.90
CA HIS A 45 3.68 -13.43 -16.21
C HIS A 45 2.65 -14.28 -15.49
N GLY A 46 1.98 -13.71 -14.49
CA GLY A 46 1.01 -14.44 -13.70
C GLY A 46 0.41 -13.56 -12.63
N PHE A 47 -0.04 -14.20 -11.57
CA PHE A 47 -0.66 -13.54 -10.43
C PHE A 47 0.01 -13.97 -9.13
N TYR A 48 -0.17 -13.20 -8.07
CA TYR A 48 0.01 -13.66 -6.70
C TYR A 48 -1.14 -13.13 -5.86
N GLU A 49 -1.32 -13.70 -4.68
CA GLU A 49 -2.33 -13.25 -3.73
C GLU A 49 -1.68 -12.48 -2.58
N ARG A 50 -2.32 -11.41 -2.12
CA ARG A 50 -1.91 -10.69 -0.91
C ARG A 50 -3.09 -10.48 0.01
N TYR A 51 -2.82 -10.40 1.31
CA TYR A 51 -3.82 -9.96 2.27
C TYR A 51 -4.14 -8.47 2.07
N TYR A 52 -5.43 -8.16 2.18
CA TYR A 52 -5.98 -6.82 2.28
C TYR A 52 -7.08 -6.80 3.35
N TYR A 53 -6.92 -5.90 4.31
CA TYR A 53 -7.82 -5.72 5.45
C TYR A 53 -8.34 -4.29 5.49
N SER A 54 -9.64 -4.19 5.27
CA SER A 54 -10.42 -2.96 5.36
C SER A 54 -11.71 -3.23 6.12
N LYS A 55 -12.54 -2.19 6.27
CA LYS A 55 -13.88 -2.35 6.83
C LYS A 55 -14.80 -3.11 5.86
N GLU A 56 -14.61 -2.89 4.56
CA GLU A 56 -15.42 -3.46 3.46
C GLU A 56 -15.03 -4.90 3.10
N TYR A 57 -13.76 -5.24 3.23
CA TYR A 57 -13.23 -6.55 2.87
C TYR A 57 -12.07 -6.99 3.74
N LYS A 58 -12.05 -8.29 4.05
CA LYS A 58 -10.96 -8.99 4.72
C LYS A 58 -10.65 -10.28 3.99
N GLY A 59 -9.45 -10.38 3.45
CA GLY A 59 -9.05 -11.62 2.81
C GLY A 59 -7.90 -11.40 1.86
N LYS A 60 -7.78 -12.32 0.91
CA LYS A 60 -6.76 -12.28 -0.12
C LYS A 60 -7.31 -11.66 -1.39
N ILE A 61 -6.55 -10.74 -1.97
CA ILE A 61 -6.83 -10.17 -3.28
C ILE A 61 -5.77 -10.63 -4.29
N VAL A 62 -6.20 -10.82 -5.53
CA VAL A 62 -5.35 -11.19 -6.66
C VAL A 62 -4.59 -9.96 -7.14
N ILE A 63 -3.29 -10.11 -7.41
CA ILE A 63 -2.42 -9.06 -7.94
C ILE A 63 -1.72 -9.56 -9.21
N ARG A 64 -1.79 -8.75 -10.27
CA ARG A 64 -1.15 -9.05 -11.55
C ARG A 64 0.36 -8.80 -11.51
N ARG A 65 1.13 -9.71 -12.09
CA ARG A 65 2.59 -9.61 -12.28
C ARG A 65 2.98 -9.57 -13.75
N TYR A 66 4.01 -8.78 -14.00
CA TYR A 66 4.70 -8.70 -15.28
C TYR A 66 6.18 -9.03 -15.10
N ILE A 67 6.81 -9.61 -16.11
CA ILE A 67 8.20 -10.07 -16.08
C ILE A 67 9.03 -9.36 -17.14
N CYS A 68 10.26 -8.98 -16.77
CA CYS A 68 11.25 -8.52 -17.73
C CYS A 68 11.72 -9.70 -18.58
N PRO A 69 11.61 -9.66 -19.92
CA PRO A 69 12.01 -10.78 -20.77
C PRO A 69 13.52 -11.00 -20.81
N LEU A 70 14.33 -10.00 -20.43
CA LEU A 70 15.80 -10.10 -20.49
C LEU A 70 16.43 -10.66 -19.21
N CYS A 71 15.89 -10.32 -18.03
CA CYS A 71 16.53 -10.66 -16.76
C CYS A 71 15.61 -11.33 -15.74
N GLY A 72 14.35 -11.63 -16.11
CA GLY A 72 13.40 -12.35 -15.26
C GLY A 72 12.87 -11.58 -14.03
N CYS A 73 13.31 -10.35 -13.77
CA CYS A 73 12.80 -9.58 -12.63
C CYS A 73 11.32 -9.22 -12.84
N THR A 74 10.56 -9.13 -11.75
CA THR A 74 9.12 -8.92 -11.81
C THR A 74 8.68 -7.57 -11.27
N ILE A 75 7.60 -7.07 -11.86
CA ILE A 75 6.84 -5.92 -11.37
C ILE A 75 5.40 -6.35 -11.11
N SER A 76 4.74 -5.72 -10.16
CA SER A 76 3.37 -6.04 -9.77
C SER A 76 2.49 -4.81 -9.83
N TYR A 77 1.24 -4.97 -10.27
CA TYR A 77 0.26 -3.89 -10.35
C TYR A 77 -0.75 -4.06 -9.23
N ILE A 78 -0.69 -3.18 -8.23
CA ILE A 78 -1.57 -3.18 -7.07
C ILE A 78 -2.65 -2.09 -7.23
N PRO A 79 -3.87 -2.30 -6.74
CA PRO A 79 -4.93 -1.30 -6.83
C PRO A 79 -4.66 -0.11 -5.92
N ASN A 80 -5.23 1.05 -6.25
CA ASN A 80 -5.08 2.33 -5.52
C ASN A 80 -5.54 2.30 -4.07
N PHE A 81 -6.44 1.39 -3.70
CA PHE A 81 -6.81 1.19 -2.29
C PHE A 81 -5.73 0.41 -1.49
N CYS A 82 -4.71 -0.14 -2.14
CA CYS A 82 -3.58 -0.81 -1.49
C CYS A 82 -2.35 0.11 -1.39
N LEU A 83 -1.59 -0.03 -0.30
CA LEU A 83 -0.27 0.57 -0.16
C LEU A 83 0.85 -0.50 -0.26
N PRO A 84 1.97 -0.22 -0.95
CA PRO A 84 3.11 -1.13 -1.03
C PRO A 84 3.66 -1.55 0.35
N GLY A 85 3.66 -2.86 0.62
CA GLY A 85 4.17 -3.43 1.87
C GLY A 85 3.30 -3.18 3.11
N PHE A 86 2.00 -2.89 2.92
CA PHE A 86 1.00 -2.83 4.00
C PHE A 86 -0.16 -3.76 3.68
N ILE A 87 -0.70 -4.45 4.67
CA ILE A 87 -1.85 -5.36 4.47
C ILE A 87 -3.18 -4.70 4.81
N ASN A 88 -3.17 -3.51 5.40
CA ASN A 88 -4.38 -2.77 5.77
C ASN A 88 -4.64 -1.63 4.79
N ALA A 89 -5.91 -1.21 4.70
CA ALA A 89 -6.32 -0.01 3.96
C ALA A 89 -5.63 1.25 4.51
N VAL A 90 -5.42 2.23 3.64
CA VAL A 90 -4.66 3.46 3.94
C VAL A 90 -5.29 4.26 5.08
N ASN A 91 -6.61 4.41 5.07
CA ASN A 91 -7.36 5.07 6.15
C ASN A 91 -7.12 4.40 7.52
N HIS A 92 -7.10 3.07 7.58
CA HIS A 92 -6.81 2.33 8.81
C HIS A 92 -5.36 2.53 9.24
N ILE A 93 -4.40 2.53 8.32
CA ILE A 93 -2.99 2.79 8.66
C ILE A 93 -2.87 4.15 9.35
N PHE A 94 -3.46 5.20 8.78
CA PHE A 94 -3.40 6.54 9.35
C PHE A 94 -4.14 6.66 10.67
N GLU A 95 -5.36 6.12 10.78
CA GLU A 95 -6.13 6.19 12.04
C GLU A 95 -5.39 5.51 13.20
N TYR A 96 -4.79 4.35 12.96
CA TYR A 96 -4.05 3.63 13.99
C TYR A 96 -2.74 4.32 14.36
N ILE A 97 -2.00 4.87 13.40
CA ILE A 97 -0.79 5.66 13.68
C ILE A 97 -1.15 6.94 14.44
N TYR A 98 -2.19 7.64 14.03
CA TYR A 98 -2.65 8.86 14.71
C TYR A 98 -2.98 8.56 16.17
N ASN A 99 -3.82 7.54 16.42
CA ASN A 99 -4.16 7.14 17.78
C ASN A 99 -2.97 6.56 18.54
N LEU A 100 -1.94 6.02 17.86
CA LEU A 100 -0.71 5.65 18.56
C LEU A 100 -0.03 6.88 19.16
N PHE A 101 0.03 8.01 18.47
CA PHE A 101 0.68 9.22 19.01
C PHE A 101 -0.21 9.97 20.00
N TYR A 102 -1.52 10.06 19.74
CA TYR A 102 -2.45 10.92 20.48
C TYR A 102 -3.42 10.17 21.41
N ARG A 103 -3.17 8.88 21.68
CA ARG A 103 -4.00 8.07 22.59
C ARG A 103 -4.08 8.65 24.00
N LYS A 104 -5.23 8.44 24.63
CA LYS A 104 -5.36 8.39 26.09
C LYS A 104 -5.37 6.92 26.53
N GLY A 105 -4.58 6.59 27.55
CA GLY A 105 -4.48 5.23 28.08
C GLY A 105 -3.55 4.29 27.31
N SER A 106 -3.74 2.97 27.50
CA SER A 106 -2.81 1.97 26.99
C SER A 106 -2.99 1.70 25.49
N ILE A 107 -1.89 1.35 24.81
CA ILE A 107 -1.90 0.94 23.39
C ILE A 107 -2.86 -0.24 23.16
N ASN A 108 -3.00 -1.14 24.15
CA ASN A 108 -3.92 -2.27 24.06
C ASN A 108 -5.38 -1.84 24.01
N SER A 109 -5.76 -0.90 24.88
CA SER A 109 -7.13 -0.37 24.92
C SER A 109 -7.49 0.27 23.57
N VAL A 110 -6.59 1.10 23.05
CA VAL A 110 -6.75 1.81 21.77
C VAL A 110 -6.88 0.83 20.60
N ILE A 111 -5.98 -0.16 20.51
CA ILE A 111 -6.04 -1.18 19.46
C ILE A 111 -7.35 -1.96 19.55
N LYS A 112 -7.79 -2.35 20.76
CA LYS A 112 -9.05 -3.08 20.95
C LYS A 112 -10.24 -2.24 20.47
N GLN A 113 -10.30 -0.97 20.86
CA GLN A 113 -11.36 -0.05 20.44
C GLN A 113 -11.38 0.16 18.92
N LEU A 114 -10.22 0.40 18.31
CA LEU A 114 -10.14 0.60 16.86
C LEU A 114 -10.45 -0.67 16.07
N ASN A 115 -9.99 -1.84 16.54
CA ASN A 115 -10.30 -3.12 15.92
C ASN A 115 -11.82 -3.38 15.91
N LEU A 116 -12.50 -3.06 17.02
CA LEU A 116 -13.96 -3.15 17.11
C LEU A 116 -14.64 -2.14 16.17
N LYS A 117 -14.25 -0.86 16.21
CA LYS A 117 -14.82 0.22 15.38
C LYS A 117 -14.71 -0.08 13.89
N ASN A 118 -13.53 -0.49 13.45
CA ASN A 118 -13.24 -0.70 12.04
C ASN A 118 -13.54 -2.12 11.58
N ASN A 119 -13.91 -3.00 12.52
CA ASN A 119 -14.00 -4.43 12.29
C ASN A 119 -12.73 -4.89 11.56
N VAL A 120 -11.54 -4.71 12.11
CA VAL A 120 -10.27 -5.19 11.51
C VAL A 120 -9.39 -5.85 12.57
N GLN A 121 -8.40 -6.63 12.14
CA GLN A 121 -7.40 -7.20 13.04
C GLN A 121 -6.08 -6.45 12.88
N PHE A 122 -5.81 -5.58 13.84
CA PHE A 122 -4.54 -4.89 13.97
C PHE A 122 -3.85 -5.38 15.24
N SER A 123 -2.63 -5.88 15.10
CA SER A 123 -1.80 -6.27 16.23
C SER A 123 -0.86 -5.13 16.63
N ARG A 124 -0.33 -5.18 17.86
CA ARG A 124 0.73 -4.26 18.29
C ARG A 124 1.94 -4.33 17.37
N GLN A 125 2.30 -5.52 16.90
CA GLN A 125 3.44 -5.75 16.02
C GLN A 125 3.24 -5.05 14.67
N ILE A 126 2.04 -5.17 14.07
CA ILE A 126 1.69 -4.45 12.83
C ILE A 126 1.76 -2.94 13.07
N LEU A 127 1.25 -2.46 14.20
CA LEU A 127 1.28 -1.04 14.55
C LEU A 127 2.71 -0.50 14.70
N TYR A 128 3.59 -1.21 15.38
CA TYR A 128 4.99 -0.81 15.49
C TYR A 128 5.71 -0.87 14.14
N TYR A 129 5.42 -1.88 13.32
CA TYR A 129 5.95 -1.97 11.96
C TYR A 129 5.52 -0.77 11.10
N TYR A 130 4.24 -0.38 11.17
CA TYR A 130 3.73 0.78 10.43
C TYR A 130 4.28 2.11 10.98
N ARG A 131 4.39 2.27 12.30
CA ARG A 131 5.06 3.43 12.92
C ARG A 131 6.49 3.56 12.41
N LYS A 132 7.27 2.47 12.43
CA LYS A 132 8.66 2.47 11.96
C LYS A 132 8.75 2.92 10.49
N LYS A 133 7.84 2.42 9.64
CA LYS A 133 7.75 2.84 8.24
C LYS A 133 7.35 4.31 8.08
N PHE A 134 6.38 4.79 8.85
CA PHE A 134 5.93 6.17 8.81
C PHE A 134 7.06 7.13 9.16
N ILE A 135 7.74 6.91 10.30
CA ILE A 135 8.89 7.72 10.73
C ILE A 135 10.00 7.70 9.69
N LYS A 136 10.36 6.50 9.15
CA LYS A 136 11.39 6.38 8.11
C LYS A 136 11.07 7.18 6.85
N ASN A 137 9.80 7.41 6.53
CA ASN A 137 9.36 8.12 5.32
C ASN A 137 8.86 9.55 5.61
N LEU A 138 9.06 10.07 6.83
CA LEU A 138 8.49 11.35 7.25
C LEU A 138 8.88 12.49 6.30
N ASN A 139 10.17 12.62 5.98
CA ASN A 139 10.66 13.69 5.09
C ASN A 139 10.05 13.59 3.69
N THR A 140 9.91 12.37 3.16
CA THR A 140 9.26 12.14 1.86
C THR A 140 7.78 12.53 1.90
N ILE A 141 7.07 12.19 2.98
CA ILE A 141 5.65 12.54 3.17
C ILE A 141 5.51 14.07 3.27
N GLN A 142 6.34 14.73 4.09
CA GLN A 142 6.34 16.18 4.23
C GLN A 142 6.60 16.90 2.91
N ASN A 143 7.60 16.43 2.14
CA ASN A 143 7.90 16.99 0.82
C ASN A 143 6.74 16.80 -0.16
N GLY A 144 6.07 15.64 -0.15
CA GLY A 144 4.86 15.40 -0.94
C GLY A 144 3.72 16.34 -0.54
N LEU A 145 3.48 16.54 0.75
CA LEU A 145 2.46 17.47 1.25
C LEU A 145 2.74 18.92 0.85
N ARG A 146 4.00 19.36 0.89
CA ARG A 146 4.41 20.71 0.43
C ARG A 146 4.15 20.95 -1.05
N GLN A 147 4.20 19.90 -1.88
CA GLN A 147 3.89 19.98 -3.31
C GLN A 147 2.39 20.05 -3.58
N ILE A 148 1.57 19.39 -2.76
CA ILE A 148 0.11 19.33 -2.93
C ILE A 148 -0.57 20.53 -2.28
N ILE A 149 -0.13 20.92 -1.08
CA ILE A 149 -0.73 21.97 -0.27
C ILE A 149 0.24 23.15 -0.22
N HIS A 150 -0.03 24.14 -1.06
CA HIS A 150 0.79 25.33 -1.15
C HIS A 150 0.88 26.05 0.20
N LYS A 151 2.10 26.41 0.63
CA LYS A 151 2.41 27.08 1.91
C LYS A 151 2.01 26.33 3.18
N VAL A 152 1.85 25.00 3.13
CA VAL A 152 1.60 24.21 4.35
C VAL A 152 2.76 24.35 5.34
N LYS A 153 2.46 24.73 6.58
CA LYS A 153 3.41 24.68 7.70
C LYS A 153 3.35 23.28 8.31
N LEU A 154 4.46 22.55 8.23
CA LEU A 154 4.61 21.22 8.83
C LEU A 154 5.63 21.32 9.97
N PRO A 155 5.51 20.49 11.03
CA PRO A 155 6.48 20.48 12.12
C PRO A 155 7.90 20.18 11.61
N ASP A 156 8.88 20.88 12.15
CA ASP A 156 10.30 20.55 11.96
C ASP A 156 10.63 19.23 12.69
N GLU A 157 11.74 18.57 12.31
CA GLU A 157 12.06 17.14 12.49
C GLU A 157 12.06 16.56 13.94
N THR A 158 11.56 17.29 14.94
CA THR A 158 11.47 16.82 16.33
C THR A 158 10.12 16.13 16.59
N LEU A 159 10.10 14.79 16.51
CA LEU A 159 9.05 13.91 17.06
C LEU A 159 9.54 13.16 18.29
#